data_AF-A0A370DBT6-F1
#
_entry.id   AF-A0A370DBT6-F1
#
_cell.length_a   1.000
_cell.length_b   1.000
_cell.length_c   1.000
_cell.angle_alpha   90.00
_cell.angle_beta   90.00
_cell.angle_gamma   90.00
#
_symmetry.space_group_name_H-M   'P 1'
#
loop_
_entity.id
_entity.type
_entity.pdbx_description
1 polymer ?
#
loop_
_entity_poly.entity_id
_entity_poly.type
_entity_poly.pdbx_seq_one_letter_code
_entity_poly.pdbx_strand_id
1 'polypeptide(L)'
;MKDSGLRPETGILESSTDEEARAYLEEQLRNHQFELSQLSRDATPADVAKVKVDIANAQLGLEQNENAWNEAKAAFDIFISNEDWASAIEACDIMYQTEQPASIQALVHGVWLSVTYPVDPEYTIGMLSYIIDETPNDSDGAAVAAATAHYIVGVRASDEKHDSLSFLTKNMITKVAQRHSDVNSQDKLDFWMEKMNLTEPEKFLPMMSTVIDAIANGQWWIDRDALRDKLPLN
;
A
#
# COMPACT_ATOMS: atom_id res chain seq x y z
N MET A 1 11.42 5.36 66.23
CA MET A 1 10.64 5.86 65.06
C MET A 1 11.67 6.28 64.02
N LYS A 2 12.06 5.39 63.12
CA LYS A 2 11.45 5.16 61.79
C LYS A 2 11.41 6.45 60.97
N ASP A 3 12.40 6.62 60.10
CA ASP A 3 12.17 7.21 58.80
C ASP A 3 12.91 6.34 57.77
N SER A 4 12.13 5.49 57.11
CA SER A 4 12.57 4.56 56.09
C SER A 4 12.32 5.21 54.74
N GLY A 5 13.36 5.78 54.16
CA GLY A 5 13.35 6.29 52.79
C GLY A 5 13.07 5.17 51.81
N LEU A 6 11.86 5.14 51.27
CA LEU A 6 11.49 4.39 50.08
C LEU A 6 11.20 5.41 48.98
N ARG A 7 12.11 5.49 48.01
CA ARG A 7 11.81 6.03 46.69
C ARG A 7 10.84 5.05 46.02
N PRO A 8 9.75 5.50 45.37
CA PRO A 8 9.00 4.61 44.50
C PRO A 8 9.87 4.29 43.29
N GLU A 9 10.15 2.99 43.10
CA GLU A 9 10.72 2.46 41.87
C GLU A 9 9.79 2.81 40.71
N THR A 10 10.32 3.54 39.73
CA THR A 10 9.75 3.65 38.39
C THR A 10 9.93 2.31 37.70
N GLY A 11 9.02 1.37 37.97
CA GLY A 11 8.96 0.07 37.32
C GLY A 11 8.14 0.13 36.03
N ILE A 12 8.85 -0.02 34.91
CA ILE A 12 8.52 -0.89 33.77
C ILE A 12 7.01 -1.05 33.51
N LEU A 13 6.46 -0.25 32.59
CA LEU A 13 5.08 -0.38 32.11
C LEU A 13 4.97 -0.34 30.57
N GLU A 14 6.08 -0.44 29.84
CA GLU A 14 6.11 -0.41 28.37
C GLU A 14 6.40 -1.77 27.72
N SER A 15 6.76 -2.83 28.48
CA SER A 15 7.15 -4.11 27.86
C SER A 15 6.01 -5.11 27.63
N SER A 16 4.85 -4.94 28.28
CA SER A 16 3.77 -5.95 28.20
C SER A 16 3.01 -5.92 26.87
N THR A 17 2.87 -4.75 26.25
CA THR A 17 2.10 -4.61 25.01
C THR A 17 2.82 -5.22 23.81
N ASP A 18 4.14 -5.06 23.74
CA ASP A 18 4.95 -5.52 22.62
C ASP A 18 5.13 -7.04 22.66
N GLU A 19 5.30 -7.61 23.87
CA GLU A 19 5.34 -9.05 24.07
C GLU A 19 3.99 -9.71 23.74
N GLU A 20 2.87 -9.10 24.15
CA GLU A 20 1.51 -9.59 23.83
C GLU A 20 1.24 -9.53 22.31
N ALA A 21 1.60 -8.42 21.65
CA ALA A 21 1.46 -8.27 20.21
C ALA A 21 2.30 -9.31 19.45
N ARG A 22 3.55 -9.53 19.87
CA ARG A 22 4.41 -10.55 19.28
C ARG A 22 3.85 -11.95 19.49
N ALA A 23 3.39 -12.30 20.69
CA ALA A 23 2.83 -13.61 20.99
C ALA A 23 1.57 -13.90 20.14
N TYR A 24 0.72 -12.88 19.94
CA TYR A 24 -0.43 -12.96 19.04
C TYR A 24 -0.01 -13.24 17.60
N LEU A 25 0.98 -12.51 17.06
CA LEU A 25 1.48 -12.73 15.70
C LEU A 25 2.13 -14.11 15.54
N GLU A 26 2.86 -14.61 16.54
CA GLU A 26 3.41 -15.96 16.53
C GLU A 26 2.31 -17.03 16.53
N GLU A 27 1.19 -16.79 17.23
CA GLU A 27 0.02 -17.66 17.19
C GLU A 27 -0.66 -17.65 15.81
N GLN A 28 -0.88 -16.47 15.24
CA GLN A 28 -1.42 -16.32 13.88
C GLN A 28 -0.55 -17.04 12.85
N LEU A 29 0.77 -16.86 12.91
CA LEU A 29 1.71 -17.54 12.02
C LEU A 29 1.58 -19.07 12.14
N ARG A 30 1.54 -19.61 13.36
CA ARG A 30 1.35 -21.06 13.57
C ARG A 30 0.00 -21.54 13.03
N ASN A 31 -1.06 -20.78 13.22
CA ASN A 31 -2.40 -21.13 12.75
C ASN A 31 -2.45 -21.19 11.22
N HIS A 32 -1.91 -20.20 10.51
CA HIS A 32 -1.87 -20.20 9.05
C HIS A 32 -0.94 -21.27 8.48
N GLN A 33 0.20 -21.54 9.13
CA GLN A 33 1.07 -22.67 8.75
C GLN A 33 0.38 -24.03 8.93
N PHE A 34 -0.39 -24.17 10.01
CA PHE A 34 -1.20 -25.36 10.22
C PHE A 34 -2.29 -25.48 9.16
N GLU A 35 -3.03 -24.40 8.88
CA GLU A 35 -4.02 -24.34 7.79
C GLU A 35 -3.42 -24.77 6.45
N LEU A 36 -2.26 -24.22 6.08
CA LEU A 36 -1.53 -24.59 4.87
C LEU A 36 -1.23 -26.10 4.81
N SER A 37 -0.88 -26.70 5.95
CA SER A 37 -0.63 -28.15 6.04
C SER A 37 -1.89 -29.01 5.94
N GLN A 38 -3.06 -28.45 6.26
CA GLN A 38 -4.36 -29.12 6.23
C GLN A 38 -5.12 -28.92 4.92
N LEU A 39 -4.62 -28.07 4.01
CA LEU A 39 -5.25 -27.87 2.71
C LEU A 39 -5.47 -29.21 2.01
N SER A 40 -6.68 -29.39 1.49
CA SER A 40 -7.07 -30.62 0.82
C SER A 40 -6.23 -30.85 -0.45
N ARG A 41 -6.18 -32.09 -0.93
CA ARG A 41 -5.53 -32.40 -2.21
C ARG A 41 -6.17 -31.71 -3.42
N ASP A 42 -7.41 -31.26 -3.27
CA ASP A 42 -8.15 -30.56 -4.32
C ASP A 42 -8.02 -29.03 -4.22
N ALA A 43 -7.25 -28.51 -3.26
CA ALA A 43 -7.00 -27.09 -3.12
C ALA A 43 -6.32 -26.52 -4.38
N THR A 44 -6.83 -25.39 -4.86
CA THR A 44 -6.28 -24.72 -6.03
C THR A 44 -4.99 -23.98 -5.65
N PRO A 45 -4.12 -23.65 -6.63
CA PRO A 45 -2.98 -22.79 -6.38
C PRO A 45 -3.36 -21.44 -5.75
N ALA A 46 -4.54 -20.90 -6.10
CA ALA A 46 -5.05 -19.65 -5.52
C ALA A 46 -5.41 -19.81 -4.03
N ASP A 47 -6.01 -20.93 -3.63
CA ASP A 47 -6.30 -21.21 -2.22
C ASP A 47 -4.99 -21.26 -1.39
N VAL A 48 -3.96 -21.91 -1.95
CA VAL A 48 -2.62 -21.97 -1.33
C VAL A 48 -1.99 -20.58 -1.23
N ALA A 49 -2.11 -19.76 -2.28
CA ALA A 49 -1.54 -18.42 -2.33
C ALA A 49 -2.15 -17.47 -1.29
N LYS A 50 -3.46 -17.58 -1.02
CA LYS A 50 -4.15 -16.78 0.00
C LYS A 50 -3.57 -17.04 1.40
N VAL A 51 -3.47 -18.32 1.78
CA VAL A 51 -2.88 -18.68 3.08
C VAL A 51 -1.40 -18.26 3.16
N LYS A 52 -0.65 -18.31 2.04
CA LYS A 52 0.73 -17.81 1.99
C LYS A 52 0.84 -16.30 2.22
N VAL A 53 -0.11 -15.50 1.75
CA VAL A 53 -0.14 -14.06 2.06
C VAL A 53 -0.45 -13.81 3.52
N ASP A 54 -1.35 -14.58 4.14
CA ASP A 54 -1.61 -14.48 5.58
C ASP A 54 -0.35 -14.82 6.40
N ILE A 55 0.38 -15.87 5.99
CA ILE A 55 1.69 -16.22 6.55
C ILE A 55 2.69 -15.07 6.37
N ALA A 56 2.79 -14.51 5.16
CA ALA A 56 3.71 -13.43 4.85
C ALA A 56 3.42 -12.18 5.69
N ASN A 57 2.16 -11.83 5.90
CA ASN A 57 1.74 -10.71 6.72
C ASN A 57 2.12 -10.91 8.20
N ALA A 58 1.87 -12.11 8.74
CA ALA A 58 2.30 -12.44 10.11
C ALA A 58 3.83 -12.43 10.25
N GLN A 59 4.55 -12.92 9.24
CA GLN A 59 6.02 -12.89 9.19
C GLN A 59 6.56 -11.45 9.13
N LEU A 60 5.94 -10.57 8.35
CA LEU A 60 6.29 -9.15 8.28
C LEU A 60 6.15 -8.50 9.66
N GLY A 61 5.02 -8.70 10.34
CA GLY A 61 4.81 -8.18 11.70
C GLY A 61 5.79 -8.74 12.74
N LEU A 62 6.38 -9.92 12.48
CA LEU A 62 7.42 -10.53 13.30
C LEU A 62 8.84 -10.18 12.86
N GLU A 63 9.00 -9.24 11.93
CA GLU A 63 10.26 -8.79 11.32
C GLU A 63 11.04 -9.92 10.61
N GLN A 64 10.33 -10.97 10.16
CA GLN A 64 10.89 -12.07 9.37
C GLN A 64 10.91 -11.71 7.88
N ASN A 65 11.54 -10.57 7.56
CA ASN A 65 11.37 -9.87 6.28
C ASN A 65 11.72 -10.73 5.05
N GLU A 66 12.79 -11.53 5.11
CA GLU A 66 13.16 -12.40 3.99
C GLU A 66 12.11 -13.51 3.75
N ASN A 67 11.54 -14.07 4.81
CA ASN A 67 10.49 -15.08 4.70
C ASN A 67 9.20 -14.46 4.14
N ALA A 68 8.79 -13.32 4.71
CA ALA A 68 7.61 -12.58 4.26
C ALA A 68 7.70 -12.22 2.78
N TRP A 69 8.87 -11.71 2.34
CA TRP A 69 9.15 -11.42 0.94
C TRP A 69 8.95 -12.65 0.04
N ASN A 70 9.56 -13.78 0.41
CA ASN A 70 9.52 -14.99 -0.41
C ASN A 70 8.11 -15.55 -0.54
N GLU A 71 7.34 -15.55 0.56
CA GLU A 71 5.95 -16.01 0.55
C GLU A 71 5.04 -15.08 -0.26
N ALA A 72 5.13 -13.77 -0.04
CA ALA A 72 4.35 -12.78 -0.78
C ALA A 72 4.69 -12.79 -2.28
N LYS A 73 5.98 -12.91 -2.66
CA LYS A 73 6.39 -12.96 -4.06
C LYS A 73 5.87 -14.21 -4.77
N ALA A 74 5.88 -15.35 -4.09
CA ALA A 74 5.34 -16.60 -4.64
C ALA A 74 3.81 -16.50 -4.84
N ALA A 75 3.10 -15.88 -3.89
CA ALA A 75 1.66 -15.67 -3.98
C ALA A 75 1.28 -14.65 -5.09
N PHE A 76 2.05 -13.57 -5.23
CA PHE A 76 1.86 -12.53 -6.25
C PHE A 76 1.73 -13.13 -7.66
N ASP A 77 2.64 -14.02 -8.06
CA ASP A 77 2.62 -14.61 -9.40
C ASP A 77 1.34 -15.44 -9.64
N ILE A 78 0.85 -16.12 -8.60
CA ILE A 78 -0.41 -16.86 -8.66
C ILE A 78 -1.58 -15.90 -8.81
N PHE A 79 -1.65 -14.81 -8.04
CA PHE A 79 -2.74 -13.85 -8.13
C PHE A 79 -2.80 -13.14 -9.48
N ILE A 80 -1.65 -12.76 -10.04
CA ILE A 80 -1.59 -12.20 -11.41
C ILE A 80 -2.16 -13.19 -12.42
N SER A 81 -1.80 -14.49 -12.32
CA SER A 81 -2.31 -15.51 -13.24
C SER A 81 -3.81 -15.79 -13.12
N ASN A 82 -4.38 -15.55 -11.93
CA ASN A 82 -5.81 -15.73 -11.64
C ASN A 82 -6.61 -14.43 -11.72
N GLU A 83 -5.97 -13.31 -12.08
CA GLU A 83 -6.59 -11.99 -12.14
C GLU A 83 -7.20 -11.54 -10.79
N ASP A 84 -6.64 -12.02 -9.67
CA ASP A 84 -7.01 -11.63 -8.31
C ASP A 84 -6.23 -10.36 -7.91
N TRP A 85 -6.67 -9.22 -8.46
CA TRP A 85 -5.93 -7.97 -8.38
C TRP A 85 -5.77 -7.43 -6.96
N ALA A 86 -6.78 -7.59 -6.11
CA ALA A 86 -6.73 -7.14 -4.73
C ALA A 86 -5.62 -7.87 -3.95
N SER A 87 -5.61 -9.21 -4.00
CA SER A 87 -4.58 -9.99 -3.33
C SER A 87 -3.19 -9.82 -3.96
N ALA A 88 -3.10 -9.55 -5.26
CA ALA A 88 -1.82 -9.17 -5.88
C ALA A 88 -1.27 -7.85 -5.32
N ILE A 89 -2.13 -6.85 -5.08
CA ILE A 89 -1.73 -5.57 -4.50
C ILE A 89 -1.32 -5.75 -3.03
N GLU A 90 -2.04 -6.56 -2.25
CA GLU A 90 -1.66 -6.90 -0.87
C GLU A 90 -0.29 -7.58 -0.80
N ALA A 91 -0.01 -8.51 -1.72
CA ALA A 91 1.31 -9.12 -1.82
C ALA A 91 2.40 -8.09 -2.16
N CYS A 92 2.11 -7.12 -3.04
CA CYS A 92 3.01 -6.00 -3.32
C CYS A 92 3.26 -5.12 -2.10
N ASP A 93 2.22 -4.85 -1.32
CA ASP A 93 2.32 -4.06 -0.08
C ASP A 93 3.23 -4.73 0.94
N ILE A 94 2.98 -6.02 1.23
CA ILE A 94 3.83 -6.81 2.13
C ILE A 94 5.27 -6.81 1.63
N MET A 95 5.49 -7.10 0.34
CA MET A 95 6.83 -7.08 -0.25
C MET A 95 7.50 -5.71 -0.09
N TYR A 96 6.79 -4.61 -0.29
CA TYR A 96 7.34 -3.26 -0.12
C TYR A 96 7.81 -3.03 1.33
N GLN A 97 6.98 -3.41 2.31
CA GLN A 97 7.26 -3.19 3.73
C GLN A 97 8.42 -4.04 4.29
N THR A 98 8.86 -5.08 3.57
CA THR A 98 10.00 -5.92 3.99
C THR A 98 11.37 -5.28 3.78
N GLU A 99 11.44 -4.13 3.10
CA GLU A 99 12.68 -3.38 2.80
C GLU A 99 13.78 -4.20 2.09
N GLN A 100 13.41 -5.29 1.42
CA GLN A 100 14.32 -6.05 0.54
C GLN A 100 14.77 -5.22 -0.68
N PRO A 101 15.87 -5.61 -1.36
CA PRO A 101 16.43 -4.84 -2.49
C PRO A 101 15.45 -4.52 -3.63
N ALA A 102 14.40 -5.33 -3.80
CA ALA A 102 13.37 -5.14 -4.81
C ALA A 102 12.03 -4.59 -4.26
N SER A 103 11.99 -4.08 -3.02
CA SER A 103 10.78 -3.53 -2.38
C SER A 103 10.18 -2.35 -3.14
N ILE A 104 11.04 -1.43 -3.61
CA ILE A 104 10.60 -0.34 -4.49
C ILE A 104 9.96 -0.89 -5.76
N GLN A 105 10.50 -1.99 -6.29
CA GLN A 105 9.91 -2.64 -7.44
C GLN A 105 8.53 -3.23 -7.12
N ALA A 106 8.33 -3.81 -5.93
CA ALA A 106 7.01 -4.27 -5.50
C ALA A 106 6.00 -3.12 -5.44
N LEU A 107 6.39 -1.97 -4.88
CA LEU A 107 5.55 -0.77 -4.83
C LEU A 107 5.09 -0.32 -6.22
N VAL A 108 6.00 -0.26 -7.19
CA VAL A 108 5.67 0.11 -8.58
C VAL A 108 4.58 -0.79 -9.15
N HIS A 109 4.65 -2.10 -8.89
CA HIS A 109 3.63 -3.05 -9.33
C HIS A 109 2.31 -2.84 -8.61
N GLY A 110 2.33 -2.67 -7.29
CA GLY A 110 1.13 -2.41 -6.49
C GLY A 110 0.41 -1.12 -6.91
N VAL A 111 1.16 -0.04 -7.13
CA VAL A 111 0.62 1.23 -7.66
C VAL A 111 0.03 1.03 -9.06
N TRP A 112 0.76 0.38 -9.97
CA TRP A 112 0.26 0.18 -11.32
C TRP A 112 -1.03 -0.66 -11.35
N LEU A 113 -1.07 -1.76 -10.61
CA LEU A 113 -2.24 -2.64 -10.51
C LEU A 113 -3.43 -1.92 -9.88
N SER A 114 -3.22 -1.23 -8.76
CA SER A 114 -4.28 -0.53 -8.03
C SER A 114 -4.86 0.62 -8.85
N VAL A 115 -4.06 1.35 -9.62
CA VAL A 115 -4.57 2.40 -10.52
C VAL A 115 -5.26 1.81 -11.75
N THR A 116 -4.76 0.70 -12.31
CA THR A 116 -5.24 0.15 -13.58
C THR A 116 -6.54 -0.64 -13.43
N TYR A 117 -6.68 -1.47 -12.39
CA TYR A 117 -7.78 -2.40 -12.23
C TYR A 117 -8.85 -1.90 -11.23
N PRO A 118 -10.13 -2.31 -11.39
CA PRO A 118 -11.22 -1.88 -10.53
C PRO A 118 -11.20 -2.62 -9.18
N VAL A 119 -10.30 -2.21 -8.29
CA VAL A 119 -10.23 -2.66 -6.89
C VAL A 119 -10.82 -1.61 -5.94
N ASP A 120 -11.05 -1.98 -4.67
CA ASP A 120 -11.45 -1.01 -3.63
C ASP A 120 -10.41 0.15 -3.62
N PRO A 121 -10.88 1.42 -3.67
CA PRO A 121 -9.98 2.57 -3.70
C PRO A 121 -9.01 2.66 -2.52
N GLU A 122 -9.30 2.01 -1.38
CA GLU A 122 -8.39 1.98 -0.22
C GLU A 122 -7.03 1.37 -0.57
N TYR A 123 -6.98 0.35 -1.43
CA TYR A 123 -5.72 -0.20 -1.94
C TYR A 123 -4.91 0.84 -2.71
N THR A 124 -5.59 1.66 -3.52
CA THR A 124 -4.92 2.70 -4.31
C THR A 124 -4.41 3.83 -3.43
N ILE A 125 -5.18 4.22 -2.41
CA ILE A 125 -4.77 5.21 -1.42
C ILE A 125 -3.53 4.74 -0.66
N GLY A 126 -3.52 3.49 -0.18
CA GLY A 126 -2.37 2.92 0.53
C GLY A 126 -1.11 2.95 -0.32
N MET A 127 -1.18 2.41 -1.54
CA MET A 127 -0.04 2.38 -2.46
C MET A 127 0.48 3.78 -2.83
N LEU A 128 -0.42 4.73 -3.14
CA LEU A 128 0.00 6.09 -3.49
C LEU A 128 0.48 6.91 -2.29
N SER A 129 0.09 6.53 -1.06
CA SER A 129 0.61 7.16 0.16
C SER A 129 2.11 6.90 0.29
N TYR A 130 2.60 5.70 -0.02
CA TYR A 130 4.04 5.43 -0.04
C TYR A 130 4.77 6.28 -1.08
N ILE A 131 4.21 6.45 -2.28
CA ILE A 131 4.79 7.35 -3.29
C ILE A 131 4.88 8.78 -2.76
N ILE A 132 3.83 9.26 -2.07
CA ILE A 132 3.81 10.60 -1.48
C ILE A 132 4.89 10.72 -0.41
N ASP A 133 4.96 9.78 0.53
CA ASP A 133 5.83 9.87 1.69
C ASP A 133 7.32 9.74 1.33
N GLU A 134 7.66 8.90 0.36
CA GLU A 134 9.04 8.69 -0.12
C GLU A 134 9.51 9.76 -1.12
N THR A 135 8.60 10.56 -1.67
CA THR A 135 8.94 11.59 -2.67
C THR A 135 9.37 12.90 -1.99
N PRO A 136 10.49 13.54 -2.43
CA PRO A 136 10.93 14.82 -1.92
C PRO A 136 9.84 15.90 -1.98
N ASN A 137 9.88 16.84 -1.02
CA ASN A 137 8.83 17.84 -0.85
C ASN A 137 8.60 18.71 -2.10
N ASP A 138 9.64 18.98 -2.88
CA ASP A 138 9.63 19.83 -4.09
C ASP A 138 9.40 19.05 -5.39
N SER A 139 9.07 17.77 -5.32
CA SER A 139 8.80 16.94 -6.50
C SER A 139 7.31 16.89 -6.86
N ASP A 140 7.02 17.12 -8.14
CA ASP A 140 5.69 17.01 -8.73
C ASP A 140 5.09 15.61 -8.57
N GLY A 141 5.92 14.56 -8.40
CA GLY A 141 5.47 13.17 -8.33
C GLY A 141 4.46 12.93 -7.19
N ALA A 142 4.66 13.56 -6.04
CA ALA A 142 3.74 13.47 -4.92
C ALA A 142 2.40 14.18 -5.20
N ALA A 143 2.45 15.30 -5.93
CA ALA A 143 1.26 16.07 -6.28
C ALA A 143 0.36 15.27 -7.23
N VAL A 144 0.98 14.63 -8.22
CA VAL A 144 0.31 13.74 -9.17
C VAL A 144 -0.24 12.48 -8.48
N ALA A 145 0.51 11.89 -7.54
CA ALA A 145 0.04 10.75 -6.75
C ALA A 145 -1.19 11.10 -5.89
N ALA A 146 -1.17 12.23 -5.19
CA ALA A 146 -2.31 12.67 -4.37
C ALA A 146 -3.56 12.96 -5.20
N ALA A 147 -3.41 13.62 -6.36
CA ALA A 147 -4.50 13.86 -7.29
C ALA A 147 -5.07 12.54 -7.85
N THR A 148 -4.19 11.59 -8.18
CA THR A 148 -4.59 10.26 -8.67
C THR A 148 -5.39 9.50 -7.60
N ALA A 149 -4.95 9.51 -6.34
CA ALA A 149 -5.69 8.88 -5.24
C ALA A 149 -7.10 9.50 -5.09
N HIS A 150 -7.20 10.83 -5.14
CA HIS A 150 -8.49 11.52 -5.06
C HIS A 150 -9.42 11.18 -6.22
N TYR A 151 -8.88 11.14 -7.45
CA TYR A 151 -9.63 10.75 -8.63
C TYR A 151 -10.18 9.32 -8.53
N ILE A 152 -9.35 8.37 -8.10
CA ILE A 152 -9.75 6.96 -7.96
C ILE A 152 -10.87 6.79 -6.93
N VAL A 153 -10.84 7.55 -5.83
CA VAL A 153 -11.98 7.59 -4.89
C VAL A 153 -13.25 8.05 -5.60
N GLY A 154 -13.18 9.16 -6.36
CA GLY A 154 -14.35 9.69 -7.06
C GLY A 154 -14.96 8.74 -8.10
N VAL A 155 -14.17 7.83 -8.67
CA VAL A 155 -14.66 6.87 -9.69
C VAL A 155 -14.96 5.46 -9.16
N ARG A 156 -14.48 5.09 -7.96
CA ARG A 156 -14.61 3.71 -7.44
C ARG A 156 -15.22 3.59 -6.05
N ALA A 157 -15.21 4.63 -5.23
CA ALA A 157 -15.76 4.52 -3.88
C ALA A 157 -17.26 4.27 -3.93
N SER A 158 -17.74 3.38 -3.06
CA SER A 158 -19.17 3.21 -2.83
C SER A 158 -19.75 4.47 -2.17
N ASP A 159 -21.06 4.70 -2.32
CA ASP A 159 -21.76 5.83 -1.68
C ASP A 159 -21.49 5.91 -0.16
N GLU A 160 -21.38 4.76 0.50
CA GLU A 160 -21.11 4.67 1.94
C GLU A 160 -19.72 5.18 2.33
N LYS A 161 -18.69 4.88 1.53
CA LYS A 161 -17.29 5.25 1.79
C LYS A 161 -16.89 6.57 1.11
N HIS A 162 -17.66 7.07 0.15
CA HIS A 162 -17.24 8.14 -0.73
C HIS A 162 -16.85 9.42 0.02
N ASP A 163 -17.67 9.87 0.97
CA ASP A 163 -17.42 11.12 1.69
C ASP A 163 -16.18 11.06 2.59
N SER A 164 -16.01 9.94 3.32
CA SER A 164 -14.87 9.76 4.21
C SER A 164 -13.54 9.64 3.43
N LEU A 165 -13.53 8.85 2.35
CA LEU A 165 -12.34 8.69 1.50
C LEU A 165 -12.03 9.95 0.70
N SER A 166 -13.06 10.70 0.27
CA SER A 166 -12.89 12.00 -0.39
C SER A 166 -12.26 13.01 0.55
N PHE A 167 -12.69 13.05 1.81
CA PHE A 167 -12.09 13.91 2.82
C PHE A 167 -10.63 13.53 3.09
N LEU A 168 -10.34 12.24 3.24
CA LEU A 168 -8.97 11.74 3.43
C LEU A 168 -8.05 12.17 2.27
N THR A 169 -8.44 11.91 1.03
CA THR A 169 -7.62 12.22 -0.15
C THR A 169 -7.48 13.72 -0.40
N LYS A 170 -8.50 14.54 -0.08
CA LYS A 170 -8.37 16.01 -0.06
C LYS A 170 -7.34 16.51 0.97
N ASN A 171 -7.26 15.86 2.13
CA ASN A 171 -6.23 16.16 3.12
C ASN A 171 -4.83 15.77 2.62
N MET A 172 -4.69 14.66 1.88
CA MET A 172 -3.43 14.29 1.22
C MET A 172 -2.98 15.38 0.24
N ILE A 173 -3.88 15.84 -0.64
CA ILE A 173 -3.61 16.94 -1.58
C ILE A 173 -3.17 18.20 -0.83
N THR A 174 -3.90 18.60 0.22
CA THR A 174 -3.57 19.80 1.01
C THR A 174 -2.17 19.71 1.63
N LYS A 175 -1.82 18.57 2.23
CA LYS A 175 -0.50 18.34 2.83
C LYS A 175 0.61 18.39 1.78
N VAL A 176 0.39 17.79 0.61
CA VAL A 176 1.35 17.85 -0.49
C VAL A 176 1.51 19.27 -1.03
N ALA A 177 0.42 20.00 -1.24
CA ALA A 177 0.47 21.39 -1.69
C ALA A 177 1.23 22.29 -0.69
N GLN A 178 1.01 22.08 0.60
CA GLN A 178 1.70 22.82 1.66
C GLN A 178 3.21 22.59 1.63
N ARG A 179 3.67 21.33 1.57
CA ARG A 179 5.12 21.02 1.54
C ARG A 179 5.79 21.39 0.22
N HIS A 180 5.06 21.32 -0.90
CA HIS A 180 5.57 21.57 -2.24
C HIS A 180 5.65 23.05 -2.62
N SER A 181 4.70 23.86 -2.16
CA SER A 181 4.58 25.26 -2.62
C SER A 181 4.09 26.24 -1.57
N ASP A 182 4.17 25.88 -0.27
CA ASP A 182 3.72 26.71 0.86
C ASP A 182 2.27 27.21 0.68
N VAL A 183 1.43 26.32 0.16
CA VAL A 183 -0.01 26.56 -0.01
C VAL A 183 -0.67 26.56 1.37
N ASN A 184 -1.30 27.67 1.73
CA ASN A 184 -1.85 27.91 3.06
C ASN A 184 -3.25 28.56 3.06
N SER A 185 -3.95 28.53 1.92
CA SER A 185 -5.35 28.96 1.79
C SER A 185 -6.05 28.19 0.66
N GLN A 186 -7.39 28.18 0.68
CA GLN A 186 -8.18 27.51 -0.37
C GLN A 186 -7.92 28.13 -1.76
N ASP A 187 -7.97 29.45 -1.90
CA ASP A 187 -7.70 30.12 -3.19
C ASP A 187 -6.31 29.77 -3.76
N LYS A 188 -5.30 29.63 -2.90
CA LYS A 188 -3.96 29.20 -3.31
C LYS A 188 -3.94 27.73 -3.70
N LEU A 189 -4.72 26.89 -3.04
CA LEU A 189 -4.84 25.47 -3.36
C LEU A 189 -5.48 25.28 -4.72
N ASP A 190 -6.57 25.99 -5.00
CA ASP A 190 -7.26 25.93 -6.29
C ASP A 190 -6.32 26.38 -7.43
N PHE A 191 -5.64 27.53 -7.24
CA PHE A 191 -4.63 28.00 -8.19
C PHE A 191 -3.47 27.01 -8.37
N TRP A 192 -3.01 26.39 -7.28
CA TRP A 192 -1.94 25.39 -7.33
C TRP A 192 -2.38 24.14 -8.11
N MET A 193 -3.59 23.62 -7.84
CA MET A 193 -4.16 22.47 -8.57
C MET A 193 -4.25 22.75 -10.07
N GLU A 194 -4.73 23.93 -10.47
CA GLU A 194 -4.81 24.34 -11.87
C GLU A 194 -3.42 24.47 -12.50
N LYS A 195 -2.50 25.18 -11.84
CA LYS A 195 -1.12 25.39 -12.31
C LYS A 195 -0.38 24.07 -12.53
N MET A 196 -0.63 23.09 -11.66
CA MET A 196 -0.01 21.76 -11.71
C MET A 196 -0.77 20.78 -12.64
N ASN A 197 -1.84 21.23 -13.31
CA ASN A 197 -2.70 20.40 -14.16
C ASN A 197 -3.32 19.18 -13.43
N LEU A 198 -3.69 19.34 -12.17
CA LEU A 198 -4.21 18.26 -11.31
C LEU A 198 -5.75 18.19 -11.27
N THR A 199 -6.43 19.05 -12.03
CA THR A 199 -7.90 19.12 -12.09
C THR A 199 -8.50 18.27 -13.22
N GLU A 200 -7.67 17.85 -14.18
CA GLU A 200 -8.07 17.15 -15.42
C GLU A 200 -7.36 15.78 -15.49
N PRO A 201 -8.07 14.65 -15.28
CA PRO A 201 -7.49 13.31 -15.30
C PRO A 201 -6.71 12.98 -16.57
N GLU A 202 -7.14 13.47 -17.71
CA GLU A 202 -6.46 13.35 -18.99
C GLU A 202 -5.07 14.00 -19.02
N LYS A 203 -4.80 14.95 -18.12
CA LYS A 203 -3.48 15.56 -17.95
C LYS A 203 -2.64 14.83 -16.90
N PHE A 204 -3.19 14.54 -15.73
CA PHE A 204 -2.39 13.99 -14.63
C PHE A 204 -2.24 12.47 -14.62
N LEU A 205 -3.15 11.69 -15.22
CA LEU A 205 -2.96 10.24 -15.30
C LEU A 205 -1.76 9.84 -16.20
N PRO A 206 -1.53 10.49 -17.37
CA PRO A 206 -0.28 10.28 -18.11
C PRO A 206 0.98 10.68 -17.34
N MET A 207 0.89 11.76 -16.54
CA MET A 207 1.99 12.15 -15.64
C MET A 207 2.24 11.06 -14.59
N MET A 208 1.18 10.47 -14.02
CA MET A 208 1.32 9.37 -13.06
C MET A 208 1.99 8.15 -13.70
N SER A 209 1.61 7.79 -14.93
CA SER A 209 2.31 6.72 -15.67
C SER A 209 3.80 7.03 -15.82
N THR A 210 4.14 8.29 -16.13
CA THR A 210 5.54 8.73 -16.27
C THR A 210 6.30 8.60 -14.96
N VAL A 211 5.69 8.98 -13.83
CA VAL A 211 6.25 8.81 -12.48
C VAL A 211 6.52 7.33 -12.20
N ILE A 212 5.53 6.47 -12.43
CA ILE A 212 5.65 5.02 -12.21
C ILE A 212 6.74 4.42 -13.11
N ASP A 213 6.78 4.79 -14.39
CA ASP A 213 7.77 4.29 -15.35
C ASP A 213 9.20 4.71 -14.97
N ALA A 214 9.37 5.92 -14.44
CA ALA A 214 10.66 6.41 -13.94
C ALA A 214 11.14 5.60 -12.72
N ILE A 215 10.23 5.29 -11.78
CA ILE A 215 10.57 4.46 -10.60
C ILE A 215 10.84 3.01 -11.02
N ALA A 216 10.07 2.47 -11.96
CA ALA A 216 10.25 1.12 -12.47
C ALA A 216 11.60 0.91 -13.15
N ASN A 217 12.15 1.97 -13.77
CA ASN A 217 13.42 1.94 -14.50
C ASN A 217 13.52 0.75 -15.49
N GLY A 218 12.41 0.49 -16.20
CA GLY A 218 12.29 -0.61 -17.16
C GLY A 218 12.23 -2.01 -16.58
N GLN A 219 12.28 -2.18 -15.26
CA GLN A 219 12.08 -3.46 -14.59
C GLN A 219 10.59 -3.68 -14.38
N TRP A 220 10.01 -4.70 -15.03
CA TRP A 220 8.61 -5.09 -14.85
C TRP A 220 8.54 -6.61 -14.72
N TRP A 221 7.82 -7.09 -13.71
CA TRP A 221 7.55 -8.51 -13.46
C TRP A 221 6.35 -9.00 -14.26
N ILE A 222 5.47 -8.08 -14.66
CA ILE A 222 4.23 -8.36 -15.40
C ILE A 222 4.30 -7.77 -16.81
N ASP A 223 3.65 -8.45 -17.77
CA ASP A 223 3.43 -7.92 -19.10
C ASP A 223 2.27 -6.91 -19.08
N ARG A 224 2.59 -5.64 -18.89
CA ARG A 224 1.61 -4.57 -18.77
C ARG A 224 0.76 -4.39 -20.02
N ASP A 225 1.32 -4.63 -21.20
CA ASP A 225 0.61 -4.44 -22.46
C ASP A 225 -0.40 -5.57 -22.65
N ALA A 226 0.01 -6.82 -22.42
CA ALA A 226 -0.92 -7.96 -22.42
C ALA A 226 -2.01 -7.83 -21.36
N LEU A 227 -1.71 -7.23 -20.20
CA LEU A 227 -2.69 -6.96 -19.16
C LEU A 227 -3.66 -5.81 -19.54
N ARG A 228 -3.17 -4.74 -20.18
CA ARG A 228 -4.03 -3.65 -20.68
C ARG A 228 -4.99 -4.12 -21.76
N ASP A 229 -4.56 -5.03 -22.64
CA ASP A 229 -5.40 -5.59 -23.70
C ASP A 229 -6.61 -6.39 -23.16
N LYS A 230 -6.57 -6.79 -21.87
CA LYS A 230 -7.69 -7.46 -21.19
C LYS A 230 -8.71 -6.50 -20.59
N LEU A 231 -8.37 -5.22 -20.44
CA LEU A 231 -9.31 -4.26 -19.89
C LEU A 231 -10.52 -4.15 -20.84
N PRO A 232 -11.75 -4.07 -20.31
CA PRO A 232 -12.91 -3.88 -21.16
C PRO A 232 -12.72 -2.60 -21.97
N LEU A 233 -12.82 -2.72 -23.29
CA LEU A 233 -12.84 -1.56 -24.18
C LEU A 233 -14.08 -0.73 -23.82
N ASN A 234 -13.87 0.51 -23.40
CA ASN A 234 -14.93 1.49 -23.21
C ASN A 234 -15.66 1.78 -24.53
#